data_AF-A0A5C5G590-F1
#
_entry.id   AF-A0A5C5G590-F1
#
_cell.length_a   1.000
_cell.length_b   1.000
_cell.length_c   1.000
_cell.angle_alpha   90.00
_cell.angle_beta   90.00
_cell.angle_gamma   90.00
#
_symmetry.space_group_name_H-M   'P 1'
#
loop_
_entity.id
_entity.type
_entity.pdbx_description
1 polymer ?
#
loop_
_entity_poly.entity_id
_entity_poly.type
_entity_poly.pdbx_seq_one_letter_code
_entity_poly.pdbx_strand_id
1 'polypeptide(L)'
;MAAPPPIPPRPNEAAPPIPPRPGDAAPHPPPSPGHPAHPPAYPPVVVGRLIADGTEAKSGVLVRGVKWQASGILEEGANLPGQDVRIRRPLTIHLGPSGSCIDGKGRQRTEILSWPPTAAGETWLYKWNFHLGPSIPSSSKFFHMTQLFSREQGGFVVALGLVNGKIKISSQLPPLIGPDGAPVPQPEVPVERYWGRTTYHRMVVRWGPGGSVDYTVQDAATLEPLLQYRVADVHVPAGGSVKCGLYRAHVCSAAQAVVGDFDFVRR
;
A
#
# COMPACT_ATOMS: atom_id res chain seq x y z
N MET A 1 -49.64 54.13 -2.74
CA MET A 1 -49.37 52.75 -3.20
C MET A 1 -49.39 51.86 -1.96
N ALA A 2 -50.42 51.02 -1.82
CA ALA A 2 -50.65 50.20 -0.64
C ALA A 2 -49.89 48.87 -0.72
N ALA A 3 -49.33 48.42 0.40
CA ALA A 3 -48.60 47.17 0.49
C ALA A 3 -49.53 45.95 0.31
N PRO A 4 -49.06 44.86 -0.33
CA PRO A 4 -49.87 43.66 -0.51
C PRO A 4 -50.15 42.95 0.83
N PRO A 5 -51.31 42.28 0.95
CA PRO A 5 -51.68 41.58 2.17
C PRO A 5 -50.79 40.34 2.42
N PRO A 6 -50.64 39.91 3.69
CA PRO A 6 -49.82 38.76 4.05
C PRO A 6 -50.41 37.44 3.55
N ILE A 7 -49.53 36.54 3.13
CA ILE A 7 -49.84 35.20 2.61
C ILE A 7 -50.25 34.29 3.79
N PRO A 8 -51.37 33.54 3.70
CA PRO A 8 -51.77 32.59 4.73
C PRO A 8 -50.78 31.42 4.87
N PRO A 9 -50.60 30.85 6.07
CA PRO A 9 -49.71 29.72 6.29
C PRO A 9 -50.20 28.47 5.53
N ARG A 10 -49.26 27.73 4.93
CA ARG A 10 -49.56 26.49 4.22
C ARG A 10 -50.07 25.42 5.21
N PRO A 11 -51.02 24.56 4.78
CA PRO A 11 -51.40 23.38 5.54
C PRO A 11 -50.18 22.47 5.77
N ASN A 12 -50.11 21.90 6.97
CA ASN A 12 -49.04 21.00 7.38
C ASN A 12 -49.20 19.67 6.63
N GLU A 13 -48.54 19.52 5.47
CA GLU A 13 -48.45 18.24 4.77
C GLU A 13 -47.68 17.25 5.65
N ALA A 14 -48.36 16.19 6.07
CA ALA A 14 -47.73 15.09 6.78
C ALA A 14 -46.55 14.55 5.96
N ALA A 15 -45.41 14.35 6.62
CA ALA A 15 -44.22 13.78 6.00
C ALA A 15 -44.57 12.44 5.32
N PRO A 16 -44.05 12.17 4.10
CA PRO A 16 -44.28 10.91 3.42
C PRO A 16 -43.79 9.74 4.30
N PRO A 17 -44.46 8.57 4.26
CA PRO A 17 -44.08 7.42 5.06
C PRO A 17 -42.64 7.00 4.76
N ILE A 18 -41.88 6.78 5.83
CA ILE A 18 -40.51 6.26 5.76
C ILE A 18 -40.57 4.88 5.07
N PRO A 19 -39.77 4.64 4.01
CA PRO A 19 -39.71 3.33 3.38
C PRO A 19 -39.31 2.27 4.42
N PRO A 20 -39.89 1.06 4.36
CA PRO A 20 -39.53 0.00 5.30
C PRO A 20 -38.03 -0.26 5.23
N ARG A 21 -37.42 -0.36 6.41
CA ARG A 21 -36.03 -0.78 6.58
C ARG A 21 -35.84 -2.09 5.80
N PRO A 22 -34.80 -2.24 4.97
CA PRO A 22 -34.48 -3.51 4.36
C PRO A 22 -34.45 -4.57 5.47
N GLY A 23 -35.38 -5.51 5.37
CA GLY A 23 -35.51 -6.61 6.32
C GLY A 23 -34.19 -7.36 6.39
N ASP A 24 -33.93 -7.95 7.57
CA ASP A 24 -32.79 -8.78 7.86
C ASP A 24 -32.47 -9.67 6.66
N ALA A 25 -31.34 -9.38 6.01
CA ALA A 25 -30.81 -10.22 4.96
C ALA A 25 -30.77 -11.65 5.51
N ALA A 26 -31.28 -12.59 4.71
CA ALA A 26 -31.20 -14.02 5.02
C ALA A 26 -29.81 -14.36 5.56
N PRO A 27 -29.70 -15.21 6.60
CA PRO A 27 -28.41 -15.59 7.16
C PRO A 27 -27.51 -16.03 6.01
N HIS A 28 -26.35 -15.39 5.91
CA HIS A 28 -25.36 -15.73 4.90
C HIS A 28 -25.17 -17.25 4.87
N PRO A 29 -25.10 -17.87 3.66
CA PRO A 29 -24.73 -19.27 3.58
C PRO A 29 -23.43 -19.48 4.34
N PRO A 30 -23.26 -20.62 5.04
CA PRO A 30 -22.02 -20.90 5.75
C PRO A 30 -20.83 -20.75 4.79
N PRO A 31 -19.71 -20.17 5.26
CA PRO A 31 -18.55 -19.98 4.41
C PRO A 31 -18.14 -21.30 3.77
N SER A 32 -17.92 -21.26 2.45
CA SER A 32 -17.43 -22.42 1.69
C SER A 32 -16.15 -22.97 2.34
N PRO A 33 -15.96 -24.31 2.38
CA PRO A 33 -14.76 -24.92 2.92
C PRO A 33 -13.59 -24.63 1.97
N GLY A 34 -12.93 -23.49 2.19
CA GLY A 34 -11.82 -23.01 1.37
C GLY A 34 -11.17 -21.71 1.87
N HIS A 35 -11.63 -21.11 2.96
CA HIS A 35 -10.92 -19.98 3.57
C HIS A 35 -9.65 -20.45 4.28
N PRO A 36 -8.49 -19.82 4.05
CA PRO A 36 -7.27 -20.18 4.76
C PRO A 36 -7.39 -19.85 6.25
N ALA A 37 -6.57 -20.58 7.01
CA ALA A 37 -6.50 -20.69 8.46
C ALA A 37 -6.58 -19.36 9.24
N HIS A 38 -6.99 -19.49 10.50
CA HIS A 38 -6.95 -18.50 11.58
C HIS A 38 -5.83 -17.45 11.41
N PRO A 39 -6.06 -16.18 11.82
CA PRO A 39 -5.03 -15.15 11.78
C PRO A 39 -3.75 -15.65 12.46
N PRO A 40 -2.55 -15.33 11.90
CA PRO A 40 -1.31 -15.86 12.44
C PRO A 40 -1.18 -15.53 13.92
N ALA A 41 -0.83 -16.54 14.72
CA ALA A 41 -0.53 -16.36 16.14
C ALA A 41 0.61 -15.34 16.28
N TYR A 42 0.45 -14.40 17.20
CA TYR A 42 1.45 -13.39 17.51
C TYR A 42 2.00 -13.61 18.93
N PRO A 43 3.32 -13.52 19.19
CA PRO A 43 4.39 -13.20 18.23
C PRO A 43 4.57 -14.28 17.15
N PRO A 44 5.02 -13.89 15.95
CA PRO A 44 5.22 -14.81 14.84
C PRO A 44 6.36 -15.78 15.15
N VAL A 45 6.35 -16.95 14.51
CA VAL A 45 7.49 -17.85 14.51
C VAL A 45 8.57 -17.24 13.62
N VAL A 46 9.67 -16.82 14.24
CA VAL A 46 10.89 -16.38 13.56
C VAL A 46 11.56 -17.62 12.96
N VAL A 47 11.79 -17.61 11.65
CA VAL A 47 12.41 -18.73 10.92
C VAL A 47 13.78 -18.33 10.36
N GLY A 48 13.96 -17.03 10.10
CA GLY A 48 15.21 -16.47 9.58
C GLY A 48 16.17 -15.99 10.66
N ARG A 49 17.29 -15.44 10.20
CA ARG A 49 18.18 -14.67 11.07
C ARG A 49 17.52 -13.32 11.37
N LEU A 50 17.32 -13.03 12.65
CA LEU A 50 16.73 -11.77 13.09
C LEU A 50 17.63 -10.56 12.77
N ILE A 51 17.10 -9.59 12.03
CA ILE A 51 17.75 -8.28 11.76
C ILE A 51 17.22 -7.23 12.74
N ALA A 52 15.90 -7.22 12.97
CA ALA A 52 15.25 -6.37 13.95
C ALA A 52 14.16 -7.18 14.66
N ASP A 53 14.07 -6.99 15.97
CA ASP A 53 13.18 -7.70 16.90
C ASP A 53 11.88 -6.94 17.19
N GLY A 54 11.75 -5.72 16.65
CA GLY A 54 10.59 -4.86 16.88
C GLY A 54 10.47 -4.33 18.31
N THR A 55 11.54 -4.36 19.12
CA THR A 55 11.54 -3.77 20.47
C THR A 55 11.77 -2.26 20.44
N GLU A 56 12.45 -1.76 19.40
CA GLU A 56 12.72 -0.35 19.15
C GLU A 56 12.83 -0.08 17.64
N ALA A 57 12.87 1.20 17.25
CA ALA A 57 13.10 1.57 15.87
C ALA A 57 14.60 1.48 15.52
N LYS A 58 14.94 0.60 14.58
CA LYS A 58 16.30 0.37 14.07
C LYS A 58 16.39 0.67 12.58
N SER A 59 17.60 0.90 12.09
CA SER A 59 17.88 1.03 10.66
C SER A 59 19.27 0.53 10.33
N GLY A 60 19.52 0.22 9.05
CA GLY A 60 20.82 -0.26 8.62
C GLY A 60 20.96 -0.33 7.10
N VAL A 61 22.06 -0.92 6.66
CA VAL A 61 22.39 -1.17 5.26
C VAL A 61 22.30 -2.68 5.02
N LEU A 62 21.56 -3.11 4.00
CA LEU A 62 21.54 -4.53 3.59
C LEU A 62 22.72 -4.80 2.66
N VAL A 63 22.80 -4.02 1.59
CA VAL A 63 23.84 -4.06 0.57
C VAL A 63 24.06 -2.65 0.04
N ARG A 64 25.14 -2.44 -0.72
CA ARG A 64 25.33 -1.16 -1.41
C ARG A 64 24.09 -0.84 -2.24
N GLY A 65 23.52 0.33 -2.00
CA GLY A 65 22.33 0.80 -2.71
C GLY A 65 20.99 0.48 -2.06
N VAL A 66 20.98 -0.33 -0.99
CA VAL A 66 19.75 -0.78 -0.32
C VAL A 66 19.89 -0.66 1.19
N LYS A 67 19.02 0.15 1.79
CA LYS A 67 18.92 0.33 3.25
C LYS A 67 17.63 -0.28 3.77
N TRP A 68 17.53 -0.40 5.09
CA TRP A 68 16.32 -0.82 5.77
C TRP A 68 16.05 0.05 7.00
N GLN A 69 14.77 0.15 7.37
CA GLN A 69 14.30 0.72 8.63
C GLN A 69 13.17 -0.15 9.19
N ALA A 70 13.20 -0.46 10.48
CA ALA A 70 12.22 -1.35 11.09
C ALA A 70 11.90 -0.92 12.52
N SER A 71 10.61 -0.89 12.82
CA SER A 71 10.02 -0.85 14.15
C SER A 71 9.08 -2.06 14.35
N GLY A 72 9.11 -3.03 13.43
CA GLY A 72 8.54 -4.35 13.60
C GLY A 72 9.66 -5.39 13.57
N ILE A 73 9.27 -6.65 13.46
CA ILE A 73 10.23 -7.74 13.27
C ILE A 73 10.65 -7.75 11.80
N LEU A 74 11.96 -7.86 11.56
CA LEU A 74 12.57 -8.01 10.25
C LEU A 74 13.56 -9.17 10.33
N GLU A 75 13.41 -10.13 9.42
CA GLU A 75 14.24 -11.34 9.36
C GLU A 75 14.89 -11.48 7.98
N GLU A 76 16.16 -11.91 8.00
CA GLU A 76 16.87 -12.39 6.83
C GLU A 76 16.52 -13.87 6.61
N GLY A 77 15.82 -14.16 5.52
CA GLY A 77 15.41 -15.51 5.16
C GLY A 77 14.04 -15.90 5.71
N ALA A 78 13.09 -16.15 4.81
CA ALA A 78 12.00 -17.15 4.91
C ALA A 78 10.86 -16.72 3.98
N ASN A 79 10.72 -17.39 2.83
CA ASN A 79 9.43 -17.33 2.15
C ASN A 79 8.34 -17.88 3.08
N LEU A 80 7.12 -17.36 2.99
CA LEU A 80 6.04 -17.85 3.86
C LEU A 80 5.63 -19.27 3.47
N PRO A 81 5.16 -20.09 4.42
CA PRO A 81 4.53 -21.38 4.10
C PRO A 81 3.40 -21.18 3.09
N GLY A 82 3.38 -22.01 2.03
CA GLY A 82 2.38 -21.92 0.97
C GLY A 82 2.59 -20.79 -0.05
N GLN A 83 3.70 -20.05 0.01
CA GLN A 83 4.04 -19.05 -1.00
C GLN A 83 4.30 -19.73 -2.37
N ASP A 84 3.52 -19.31 -3.37
CA ASP A 84 3.50 -19.80 -4.74
C ASP A 84 4.83 -19.62 -5.50
N VAL A 85 5.41 -18.42 -5.43
CA VAL A 85 6.67 -18.07 -6.06
C VAL A 85 7.65 -17.62 -4.99
N ARG A 86 8.76 -18.37 -4.85
CA ARG A 86 9.79 -18.03 -3.87
C ARG A 86 10.63 -16.84 -4.32
N ILE A 87 10.77 -15.87 -3.44
CA ILE A 87 11.73 -14.77 -3.53
C ILE A 87 13.12 -15.33 -3.18
N ARG A 88 14.13 -15.06 -4.01
CA ARG A 88 15.46 -15.70 -3.89
C ARG A 88 16.28 -15.14 -2.74
N ARG A 89 16.21 -13.82 -2.53
CA ARG A 89 16.83 -13.12 -1.39
C ARG A 89 15.73 -12.51 -0.51
N PRO A 90 14.96 -13.34 0.23
CA PRO A 90 13.78 -12.88 0.94
C PRO A 90 14.16 -12.20 2.26
N LEU A 91 13.42 -11.15 2.57
CA LEU A 91 13.32 -10.52 3.88
C LEU A 91 11.88 -10.64 4.35
N THR A 92 11.70 -11.19 5.54
CA THR A 92 10.38 -11.43 6.10
C THR A 92 10.07 -10.33 7.10
N ILE A 93 8.90 -9.75 6.94
CA ILE A 93 8.43 -8.60 7.71
C ILE A 93 7.25 -9.08 8.53
N HIS A 94 7.29 -8.81 9.83
CA HIS A 94 6.13 -8.97 10.70
C HIS A 94 5.85 -7.69 11.49
N LEU A 95 4.60 -7.27 11.45
CA LEU A 95 4.07 -6.16 12.22
C LEU A 95 3.06 -6.69 13.23
N GLY A 96 3.12 -6.17 14.46
CA GLY A 96 2.38 -6.71 15.61
C GLY A 96 1.02 -6.07 15.92
N PRO A 97 0.27 -6.66 16.87
CA PRO A 97 -1.01 -6.13 17.30
C PRO A 97 -0.87 -4.81 18.08
N SER A 98 -2.00 -4.16 18.36
CA SER A 98 -2.10 -2.88 19.07
C SER A 98 -1.39 -2.93 20.42
N GLY A 99 -0.57 -1.91 20.69
CA GLY A 99 0.41 -1.88 21.80
C GLY A 99 1.86 -1.87 21.31
N SER A 100 2.11 -2.30 20.06
CA SER A 100 3.41 -2.27 19.38
C SER A 100 3.56 -1.13 18.37
N CYS A 101 2.71 -0.11 18.41
CA CYS A 101 2.79 1.04 17.49
C CYS A 101 3.91 1.98 18.00
N ILE A 102 5.14 1.77 17.53
CA ILE A 102 6.39 2.21 18.18
C ILE A 102 6.72 3.68 17.97
N ASP A 103 6.34 4.29 16.83
CA ASP A 103 6.62 5.72 16.67
C ASP A 103 5.60 6.55 17.47
N GLY A 104 6.02 7.65 18.10
CA GLY A 104 5.16 8.49 18.96
C GLY A 104 3.94 9.11 18.25
N LYS A 105 3.69 8.73 16.99
CA LYS A 105 2.51 9.04 16.18
C LYS A 105 1.60 7.81 15.97
N GLY A 106 1.83 6.73 16.70
CA GLY A 106 1.04 5.49 16.64
C GLY A 106 1.22 4.72 15.34
N ARG A 107 2.41 4.75 14.73
CA ARG A 107 2.69 4.06 13.47
C ARG A 107 3.76 2.98 13.67
N GLN A 108 3.71 2.00 12.78
CA GLN A 108 4.66 0.90 12.75
C GLN A 108 5.13 0.74 11.30
N ARG A 109 6.43 0.52 11.12
CA ARG A 109 7.03 0.35 9.79
C ARG A 109 8.10 -0.71 9.80
N THR A 110 8.20 -1.44 8.71
CA THR A 110 9.39 -2.17 8.32
C THR A 110 9.50 -2.01 6.81
N GLU A 111 10.51 -1.27 6.36
CA GLU A 111 10.66 -0.86 4.97
C GLU A 111 12.10 -1.01 4.50
N ILE A 112 12.24 -1.51 3.29
CA ILE A 112 13.48 -1.57 2.52
C ILE A 112 13.45 -0.43 1.51
N LEU A 113 14.55 0.31 1.39
CA LEU A 113 14.59 1.51 0.56
C LEU A 113 15.85 1.63 -0.28
N SER A 114 15.68 2.19 -1.48
CA SER A 114 16.79 2.54 -2.36
C SER A 114 17.62 3.69 -1.76
N TRP A 115 18.94 3.62 -1.94
CA TRP A 115 19.88 4.63 -1.48
C TRP A 115 21.05 4.79 -2.48
N PRO A 116 21.71 5.95 -2.62
CA PRO A 116 21.37 7.26 -2.06
C PRO A 116 20.04 7.82 -2.58
N PRO A 117 19.51 8.90 -1.98
CA PRO A 117 18.40 9.63 -2.55
C PRO A 117 18.75 10.13 -3.95
N THR A 118 17.81 10.05 -4.89
CA THR A 118 18.03 10.47 -6.27
C THR A 118 18.09 11.98 -6.42
N ALA A 119 18.88 12.45 -7.39
CA ALA A 119 18.92 13.86 -7.77
C ALA A 119 17.89 14.17 -8.88
N ALA A 120 17.55 15.45 -9.02
CA ALA A 120 16.73 15.92 -10.15
C ALA A 120 17.46 15.65 -11.48
N GLY A 121 16.69 15.31 -12.53
CA GLY A 121 17.20 14.95 -13.85
C GLY A 121 17.64 13.48 -13.98
N GLU A 122 17.80 12.73 -12.88
CA GLU A 122 18.15 11.32 -12.95
C GLU A 122 16.97 10.45 -13.35
N THR A 123 17.26 9.38 -14.10
CA THR A 123 16.29 8.31 -14.38
C THR A 123 16.72 7.05 -13.66
N TRP A 124 15.77 6.40 -12.99
CA TRP A 124 16.01 5.18 -12.23
C TRP A 124 15.00 4.11 -12.60
N LEU A 125 15.46 2.86 -12.56
CA LEU A 125 14.63 1.67 -12.66
C LEU A 125 14.75 0.89 -11.35
N TYR A 126 13.60 0.68 -10.72
CA TYR A 126 13.46 -0.11 -9.51
C TYR A 126 12.67 -1.37 -9.82
N LYS A 127 13.20 -2.53 -9.40
CA LYS A 127 12.47 -3.80 -9.43
C LYS A 127 12.62 -4.52 -8.10
N TRP A 128 11.56 -5.24 -7.72
CA TRP A 128 11.55 -6.08 -6.55
C TRP A 128 10.37 -7.06 -6.62
N ASN A 129 10.42 -8.11 -5.80
CA ASN A 129 9.30 -8.99 -5.56
C ASN A 129 8.70 -8.71 -4.18
N PHE A 130 7.37 -8.86 -4.09
CA PHE A 130 6.60 -8.60 -2.88
C PHE A 130 5.51 -9.65 -2.72
N HIS A 131 5.46 -10.29 -1.56
CA HIS A 131 4.38 -11.19 -1.18
C HIS A 131 3.68 -10.61 0.05
N LEU A 132 2.37 -10.40 -0.03
CA LEU A 132 1.54 -9.97 1.10
C LEU A 132 0.83 -11.18 1.71
N GLY A 133 1.01 -11.42 3.00
CA GLY A 133 0.26 -12.44 3.71
C GLY A 133 -1.25 -12.21 3.59
N PRO A 134 -2.07 -13.28 3.53
CA PRO A 134 -3.52 -13.14 3.37
C PRO A 134 -4.19 -12.60 4.64
N SER A 135 -5.46 -12.20 4.49
CA SER A 135 -6.37 -11.89 5.60
C SER A 135 -5.91 -10.75 6.52
N ILE A 136 -5.16 -9.79 5.97
CA ILE A 136 -4.72 -8.61 6.71
C ILE A 136 -5.89 -7.62 6.83
N PRO A 137 -6.30 -7.20 8.03
CA PRO A 137 -7.36 -6.21 8.16
C PRO A 137 -7.06 -4.91 7.40
N SER A 138 -8.05 -4.42 6.67
CA SER A 138 -7.99 -3.14 5.96
C SER A 138 -8.89 -2.11 6.64
N SER A 139 -8.55 -0.83 6.52
CA SER A 139 -9.42 0.27 6.98
C SER A 139 -9.37 1.45 6.00
N SER A 140 -9.99 2.57 6.38
CA SER A 140 -9.87 3.85 5.68
C SER A 140 -8.57 4.61 5.98
N LYS A 141 -7.78 4.16 6.97
CA LYS A 141 -6.45 4.71 7.28
C LYS A 141 -5.40 4.11 6.36
N PHE A 142 -4.27 4.82 6.20
CA PHE A 142 -3.23 4.36 5.29
C PHE A 142 -2.56 3.07 5.80
N PHE A 143 -2.31 2.17 4.86
CA PHE A 143 -1.41 1.04 4.99
C PHE A 143 -0.62 0.97 3.68
N HIS A 144 0.59 1.53 3.68
CA HIS A 144 1.49 1.51 2.54
C HIS A 144 2.30 0.22 2.47
N MET A 145 2.33 -0.35 1.28
CA MET A 145 3.19 -1.46 0.90
C MET A 145 4.38 -1.00 0.07
N THR A 146 4.21 0.10 -0.66
CA THR A 146 5.27 0.76 -1.43
C THR A 146 5.06 2.26 -1.40
N GLN A 147 6.15 3.01 -1.37
CA GLN A 147 6.17 4.45 -1.53
C GLN A 147 7.31 4.82 -2.49
N LEU A 148 6.99 5.55 -3.55
CA LEU A 148 7.93 6.46 -4.18
C LEU A 148 7.99 7.70 -3.29
N PHE A 149 9.02 7.82 -2.47
CA PHE A 149 9.16 8.86 -1.46
C PHE A 149 10.08 9.98 -1.96
N SER A 150 9.70 11.23 -1.72
CA SER A 150 10.55 12.40 -1.97
C SER A 150 10.86 13.12 -0.66
N ARG A 151 12.13 13.47 -0.47
CA ARG A 151 12.57 14.32 0.65
C ARG A 151 12.25 15.80 0.41
N GLU A 152 12.24 16.23 -0.84
CA GLU A 152 11.83 17.58 -1.23
C GLU A 152 10.35 17.81 -0.91
N GLN A 153 9.49 16.83 -1.19
CA GLN A 153 8.06 16.87 -0.83
C GLN A 153 7.80 16.53 0.66
N GLY A 154 8.71 15.83 1.32
CA GLY A 154 8.53 15.35 2.70
C GLY A 154 7.54 14.18 2.85
N GLY A 155 7.24 13.46 1.77
CA GLY A 155 6.18 12.45 1.74
C GLY A 155 6.25 11.52 0.53
N PHE A 156 5.21 10.68 0.38
CA PHE A 156 5.07 9.88 -0.84
C PHE A 156 4.63 10.76 -2.01
N VAL A 157 5.25 10.56 -3.16
CA VAL A 157 4.82 11.07 -4.46
C VAL A 157 3.78 10.11 -5.04
N VAL A 158 4.11 8.82 -5.04
CA VAL A 158 3.21 7.70 -5.41
C VAL A 158 3.29 6.65 -4.32
N ALA A 159 2.18 6.02 -3.96
CA ALA A 159 2.15 4.94 -2.97
C ALA A 159 1.26 3.79 -3.45
N LEU A 160 1.63 2.56 -3.11
CA LEU A 160 0.75 1.40 -3.16
C LEU A 160 0.28 1.12 -1.74
N GLY A 161 -1.02 0.91 -1.54
CA GLY A 161 -1.53 0.58 -0.21
C GLY A 161 -2.78 -0.27 -0.18
N LEU A 162 -3.01 -0.86 0.98
CA LEU A 162 -4.22 -1.61 1.34
C LEU A 162 -5.20 -0.66 2.04
N VAL A 163 -6.28 -0.29 1.36
CA VAL A 163 -7.28 0.65 1.87
C VAL A 163 -8.67 0.14 1.49
N ASN A 164 -9.58 0.08 2.47
CA ASN A 164 -10.96 -0.40 2.30
C ASN A 164 -11.11 -1.69 1.46
N GLY A 165 -10.29 -2.71 1.72
CA GLY A 165 -10.36 -4.01 1.03
C GLY A 165 -9.83 -3.98 -0.40
N LYS A 166 -9.11 -2.91 -0.79
CA LYS A 166 -8.51 -2.76 -2.11
C LYS A 166 -7.03 -2.53 -2.02
N ILE A 167 -6.30 -3.05 -2.99
CA ILE A 167 -4.95 -2.60 -3.29
C ILE A 167 -5.06 -1.44 -4.28
N LYS A 168 -4.58 -0.27 -3.86
CA LYS A 168 -4.74 0.98 -4.60
C LYS A 168 -3.41 1.69 -4.77
N ILE A 169 -3.19 2.22 -5.97
CA ILE A 169 -2.15 3.23 -6.20
C ILE A 169 -2.72 4.60 -5.87
N SER A 170 -2.04 5.34 -5.00
CA SER A 170 -2.33 6.75 -4.69
C SER A 170 -1.21 7.63 -5.20
N SER A 171 -1.53 8.77 -5.81
CA SER A 171 -0.55 9.74 -6.33
C SER A 171 -0.85 11.17 -5.91
N GLN A 172 0.20 11.94 -5.64
CA GLN A 172 0.20 13.39 -5.42
C GLN A 172 0.58 14.17 -6.70
N LEU A 173 0.89 13.47 -7.79
CA LEU A 173 1.16 14.07 -9.09
C LEU A 173 -0.16 14.50 -9.76
N PRO A 174 -0.10 15.31 -10.83
CA PRO A 174 -1.28 15.66 -11.62
C PRO A 174 -2.14 14.44 -11.98
N PRO A 175 -3.46 14.60 -12.10
CA PRO A 175 -4.36 13.51 -12.43
C PRO A 175 -3.95 12.77 -13.69
N LEU A 176 -4.20 11.47 -13.72
CA LEU A 176 -4.12 10.71 -14.97
C LEU A 176 -5.21 11.20 -15.91
N ILE A 177 -4.87 11.39 -17.17
CA ILE A 177 -5.80 11.88 -18.20
C ILE A 177 -6.10 10.74 -19.17
N GLY A 178 -7.39 10.48 -19.39
CA GLY A 178 -7.89 9.47 -20.32
C GLY A 178 -7.82 9.91 -21.78
N PRO A 179 -8.14 9.00 -22.73
CA PRO A 179 -8.17 9.33 -24.16
C PRO A 179 -9.12 10.46 -24.54
N ASP A 180 -10.16 10.68 -23.73
CA ASP A 180 -11.16 11.74 -23.87
C ASP A 180 -10.73 13.08 -23.23
N GLY A 181 -9.53 13.15 -22.66
CA GLY A 181 -9.04 14.33 -21.95
C GLY A 181 -9.58 14.48 -20.53
N ALA A 182 -10.40 13.54 -20.04
CA ALA A 182 -10.96 13.60 -18.69
C ALA A 182 -10.03 12.94 -17.66
N PRO A 183 -10.03 13.39 -16.39
CA PRO A 183 -9.33 12.69 -15.32
C PRO A 183 -9.86 11.26 -15.14
N VAL A 184 -8.96 10.27 -15.15
CA VAL A 184 -9.30 8.88 -14.85
C VAL A 184 -8.99 8.51 -13.40
N PRO A 185 -9.80 7.63 -12.78
CA PRO A 185 -9.52 7.14 -11.43
C PRO A 185 -8.15 6.51 -11.32
N GLN A 186 -7.55 6.59 -10.13
CA GLN A 186 -6.29 5.91 -9.87
C GLN A 186 -6.48 4.38 -9.87
N PRO A 187 -5.50 3.60 -10.35
CA PRO A 187 -5.61 2.14 -10.44
C PRO A 187 -5.85 1.47 -9.09
N GLU A 188 -6.81 0.54 -9.06
CA GLU A 188 -7.10 -0.29 -7.89
C GLU A 188 -7.61 -1.69 -8.30
N VAL A 189 -7.41 -2.67 -7.41
CA VAL A 189 -7.98 -4.02 -7.53
C VAL A 189 -8.50 -4.49 -6.16
N PRO A 190 -9.49 -5.41 -6.12
CA PRO A 190 -9.85 -6.11 -4.89
C PRO A 190 -8.63 -6.79 -4.27
N VAL A 191 -8.54 -6.79 -2.94
CA VAL A 191 -7.36 -7.30 -2.24
C VAL A 191 -7.13 -8.80 -2.46
N GLU A 192 -8.18 -9.55 -2.77
CA GLU A 192 -8.15 -10.99 -3.06
C GLU A 192 -7.36 -11.32 -4.34
N ARG A 193 -7.18 -10.34 -5.25
CA ARG A 193 -6.31 -10.49 -6.42
C ARG A 193 -4.82 -10.32 -6.09
N TYR A 194 -4.48 -9.91 -4.87
CA TYR A 194 -3.12 -9.60 -4.45
C TYR A 194 -2.65 -10.46 -3.26
N TRP A 195 -3.52 -10.74 -2.29
CA TRP A 195 -3.16 -11.54 -1.11
C TRP A 195 -2.74 -12.96 -1.44
N GLY A 196 -1.77 -13.46 -0.66
CA GLY A 196 -1.26 -14.82 -0.80
C GLY A 196 -0.50 -15.07 -2.10
N ARG A 197 -0.30 -14.03 -2.92
CA ARG A 197 0.43 -14.08 -4.18
C ARG A 197 1.72 -13.32 -4.07
N THR A 198 2.73 -13.84 -4.73
CA THR A 198 3.96 -13.08 -4.96
C THR A 198 3.74 -12.21 -6.19
N THR A 199 4.03 -10.93 -6.06
CA THR A 199 3.91 -9.95 -7.13
C THR A 199 5.29 -9.43 -7.51
N TYR A 200 5.48 -9.21 -8.80
CA TYR A 200 6.65 -8.54 -9.35
C TYR A 200 6.32 -7.07 -9.59
N HIS A 201 7.22 -6.21 -9.13
CA HIS A 201 7.10 -4.78 -9.25
C HIS A 201 8.20 -4.24 -10.15
N ARG A 202 7.83 -3.29 -11.01
CA ARG A 202 8.76 -2.52 -11.84
C ARG A 202 8.32 -1.07 -11.85
N MET A 203 9.23 -0.17 -11.47
CA MET A 203 8.99 1.27 -11.48
C MET A 203 10.14 1.98 -12.19
N VAL A 204 9.84 2.72 -13.26
CA VAL A 204 10.77 3.66 -13.88
C VAL A 204 10.38 5.07 -13.48
N VAL A 205 11.36 5.85 -13.02
CA VAL A 205 11.13 7.23 -12.56
C VAL A 205 12.15 8.15 -13.17
N ARG A 206 11.70 9.23 -13.81
CA ARG A 206 12.52 10.40 -14.12
C ARG A 206 12.20 11.49 -13.10
N TRP A 207 13.21 11.91 -12.35
CA TRP A 207 13.06 12.89 -11.28
C TRP A 207 13.24 14.33 -11.80
N GLY A 208 12.60 15.30 -11.15
CA GLY A 208 12.66 16.73 -11.46
C GLY A 208 11.60 17.20 -12.48
N PRO A 209 11.76 18.42 -13.02
CA PRO A 209 10.91 18.97 -14.07
C PRO A 209 10.91 18.09 -15.35
N GLY A 210 9.75 17.96 -16.01
CA GLY A 210 9.58 17.06 -17.16
C GLY A 210 9.80 15.59 -16.79
N GLY A 211 9.60 15.25 -15.53
CA GLY A 211 9.71 13.92 -14.97
C GLY A 211 8.56 12.99 -15.34
N SER A 212 8.69 11.74 -14.93
CA SER A 212 7.72 10.69 -15.24
C SER A 212 7.78 9.56 -14.22
N VAL A 213 6.67 8.82 -14.10
CA VAL A 213 6.58 7.58 -13.34
C VAL A 213 5.84 6.55 -14.20
N ASP A 214 6.48 5.41 -14.45
CA ASP A 214 5.88 4.21 -15.06
C ASP A 214 6.00 3.06 -14.06
N TYR A 215 4.91 2.77 -13.36
CA TYR A 215 4.84 1.77 -12.31
C TYR A 215 3.87 0.66 -12.69
N THR A 216 4.38 -0.58 -12.69
CA THR A 216 3.61 -1.79 -12.99
C THR A 216 3.75 -2.80 -11.87
N VAL A 217 2.63 -3.44 -11.55
CA VAL A 217 2.53 -4.56 -10.62
C VAL A 217 1.88 -5.71 -11.37
N GLN A 218 2.49 -6.89 -11.30
CA GLN A 218 2.00 -8.10 -11.95
C GLN A 218 2.15 -9.31 -11.04
N ASP A 219 1.34 -10.32 -11.26
CA ASP A 219 1.49 -11.63 -10.63
C ASP A 219 2.85 -12.24 -11.04
N ALA A 220 3.64 -12.71 -10.09
CA ALA A 220 4.99 -13.22 -10.38
C ALA A 220 4.99 -14.62 -11.00
N ALA A 221 3.91 -15.40 -10.84
CA ALA A 221 3.78 -16.74 -11.41
C ALA A 221 3.27 -16.67 -12.84
N THR A 222 2.20 -15.90 -13.08
CA THR A 222 1.50 -15.87 -14.37
C THR A 222 1.89 -14.71 -15.26
N LEU A 223 2.58 -13.70 -14.70
CA LEU A 223 2.87 -12.41 -15.35
C LEU A 223 1.61 -11.60 -15.70
N GLU A 224 0.46 -11.96 -15.16
CA GLU A 224 -0.79 -11.22 -15.34
C GLU A 224 -0.65 -9.80 -14.75
N PRO A 225 -0.93 -8.74 -15.52
CA PRO A 225 -0.89 -7.38 -15.01
C PRO A 225 -2.03 -7.16 -14.01
N LEU A 226 -1.68 -6.67 -12.81
CA LEU A 226 -2.64 -6.35 -11.75
C LEU A 226 -2.93 -4.85 -11.71
N LEU A 227 -1.88 -4.02 -11.72
CA LEU A 227 -1.99 -2.56 -11.66
C LEU A 227 -0.96 -1.90 -12.58
N GLN A 228 -1.35 -0.82 -13.23
CA GLN A 228 -0.44 0.02 -14.02
C GLN A 228 -0.76 1.49 -13.80
N TYR A 229 0.25 2.26 -13.45
CA TYR A 229 0.20 3.71 -13.27
C TYR A 229 1.27 4.37 -14.13
N ARG A 230 0.87 5.30 -15.00
CA ARG A 230 1.78 5.98 -15.92
C ARG A 230 1.46 7.46 -16.00
N VAL A 231 2.43 8.30 -15.68
CA VAL A 231 2.36 9.75 -15.85
C VAL A 231 3.70 10.24 -16.40
N ALA A 232 3.65 11.23 -17.27
CA ALA A 232 4.83 11.83 -17.90
C ALA A 232 4.64 13.34 -18.03
N ASP A 233 5.74 14.04 -18.26
CA ASP A 233 5.78 15.49 -18.38
C ASP A 233 5.23 16.23 -17.15
N VAL A 234 5.56 15.71 -15.96
CA VAL A 234 5.18 16.29 -14.67
C VAL A 234 6.39 16.60 -13.83
N HIS A 235 6.29 17.51 -12.88
CA HIS A 235 7.35 17.69 -11.89
C HIS A 235 7.31 16.56 -10.86
N VAL A 236 8.32 15.68 -10.86
CA VAL A 236 8.49 14.61 -9.86
C VAL A 236 9.52 15.08 -8.81
N PRO A 237 9.14 15.46 -7.58
CA PRO A 237 10.06 16.08 -6.62
C PRO A 237 11.26 15.20 -6.26
N ALA A 238 12.48 15.74 -6.25
CA ALA A 238 13.72 14.98 -6.12
C ALA A 238 14.01 14.51 -4.68
N GLY A 239 15.27 14.08 -4.40
CA GLY A 239 15.63 13.47 -3.12
C GLY A 239 14.95 12.11 -2.94
N GLY A 240 14.78 11.41 -4.05
CA GLY A 240 13.84 10.31 -4.22
C GLY A 240 14.33 8.96 -3.71
N SER A 241 13.42 8.11 -3.25
CA SER A 241 13.70 6.71 -2.96
C SER A 241 12.45 5.87 -3.18
N VAL A 242 12.59 4.68 -3.74
CA VAL A 242 11.56 3.65 -3.56
C VAL A 242 11.72 3.08 -2.17
N LYS A 243 10.61 2.96 -1.44
CA LYS A 243 10.48 2.22 -0.19
C LYS A 243 9.45 1.11 -0.40
N CYS A 244 9.76 -0.10 0.02
CA CYS A 244 8.86 -1.26 -0.08
C CYS A 244 8.91 -2.05 1.23
N GLY A 245 7.77 -2.55 1.67
CA GLY A 245 7.63 -3.21 2.97
C GLY A 245 6.23 -2.99 3.52
N LEU A 246 6.08 -2.83 4.83
CA LEU A 246 4.80 -2.52 5.46
C LEU A 246 4.93 -1.26 6.30
N TYR A 247 4.08 -0.27 6.06
CA TYR A 247 4.01 0.96 6.86
C TYR A 247 2.55 1.39 7.04
N ARG A 248 2.09 1.49 8.29
CA ARG A 248 0.67 1.72 8.59
C ARG A 248 0.46 2.66 9.76
N ALA A 249 -0.69 3.32 9.77
CA ALA A 249 -1.21 4.00 10.94
C ALA A 249 -2.39 3.23 11.54
N HIS A 250 -2.36 3.05 12.86
CA HIS A 250 -3.51 2.73 13.71
C HIS A 250 -4.19 1.34 13.51
N VAL A 251 -4.17 0.73 12.32
CA VAL A 251 -4.58 -0.67 12.11
C VAL A 251 -3.44 -1.59 12.54
N CYS A 252 -3.14 -1.59 13.84
CA CYS A 252 -2.12 -2.45 14.44
C CYS A 252 -2.74 -3.85 14.67
N SER A 253 -3.13 -4.56 13.60
CA SER A 253 -3.40 -6.01 13.63
C SER A 253 -2.12 -6.77 13.28
N ALA A 254 -2.07 -8.09 13.39
CA ALA A 254 -0.93 -8.81 12.82
C ALA A 254 -0.88 -8.60 11.29
N ALA A 255 0.29 -8.29 10.74
CA ALA A 255 0.49 -8.22 9.30
C ALA A 255 1.86 -8.79 8.94
N GLN A 256 1.95 -9.50 7.83
CA GLN A 256 3.19 -10.11 7.38
C GLN A 256 3.38 -9.93 5.88
N ALA A 257 4.64 -9.81 5.46
CA ALA A 257 5.02 -9.75 4.06
C ALA A 257 6.42 -10.32 3.85
N VAL A 258 6.72 -10.71 2.61
CA VAL A 258 8.07 -11.05 2.18
C VAL A 258 8.45 -10.11 1.05
N VAL A 259 9.63 -9.50 1.14
CA VAL A 259 10.17 -8.62 0.11
C VAL A 259 11.57 -9.06 -0.27
N GLY A 260 11.97 -8.84 -1.52
CA GLY A 260 13.32 -9.19 -1.93
C GLY A 260 13.56 -9.01 -3.41
N ASP A 261 14.65 -9.62 -3.87
CA ASP A 261 15.07 -9.59 -5.28
C ASP A 261 15.23 -8.16 -5.82
N PHE A 262 15.73 -7.27 -4.97
CA PHE A 262 15.95 -5.86 -5.30
C PHE A 262 16.97 -5.69 -6.42
N ASP A 263 16.59 -4.93 -7.45
CA ASP A 263 17.41 -4.45 -8.56
C ASP A 263 17.08 -2.97 -8.78
N PHE A 264 17.88 -2.09 -8.16
CA PHE A 264 17.70 -0.65 -8.16
C PHE A 264 18.86 -0.01 -8.91
N VAL A 265 18.61 0.44 -10.13
CA VAL A 265 19.65 0.92 -11.04
C VAL A 265 19.34 2.30 -11.58
N ARG A 266 20.36 3.16 -11.61
CA ARG A 266 20.33 4.40 -12.38
C ARG A 266 20.49 4.04 -13.86
N ARG A 267 19.70 4.69 -14.72
CA ARG A 267 19.78 4.58 -16.19
C ARG A 267 20.38 5.84 -16.79
#